data_AF-A0AAU3N9N7-F1
#
_entry.id   AF-A0AAU3N9N7-F1
#
_cell.length_a   1.000
_cell.length_b   1.000
_cell.length_c   1.000
_cell.angle_alpha   90.00
_cell.angle_beta   90.00
_cell.angle_gamma   90.00
#
_symmetry.space_group_name_H-M   'P 1'
#
loop_
_entity.id
_entity.type
_entity.pdbx_description
1 polymer ?
#
loop_
_entity_poly.entity_id
_entity_poly.type
_entity_poly.pdbx_seq_one_letter_code
_entity_poly.pdbx_strand_id
1 'polypeptide(L)'
;MTVGTKLIAVSQLVTVEDGQELGRVKLSPHHVRTVTSRIEASGGSVPMERVLASLEKRLGYDSPTFRRPGKSTSARLEKDGLGSIDFLGHPGRFLVAAGVRVVEASFALDCSGSADTPIHGSLTSWYGSSGASMKCGIVPEKGKWFREAYDLVCPGAHS
;
A
#
# COMPACT_ATOMS: atom_id res chain seq x y z
N MET A 1 11.58 5.27 12.82
CA MET A 1 11.13 4.82 11.49
C MET A 1 10.13 3.71 11.67
N THR A 2 9.03 3.76 10.93
CA THR A 2 7.99 2.73 10.90
C THR A 2 7.88 2.20 9.47
N VAL A 3 7.71 0.88 9.35
CA VAL A 3 7.48 0.20 8.07
C VAL A 3 6.28 -0.71 8.24
N GLY A 4 5.29 -0.59 7.36
CA GLY A 4 4.07 -1.39 7.47
C GLY A 4 3.28 -1.42 6.17
N THR A 5 2.50 -2.49 5.96
CA THR A 5 1.56 -2.53 4.83
C THR A 5 0.30 -1.76 5.20
N LYS A 6 -0.11 -0.82 4.36
CA LYS A 6 -1.41 -0.15 4.47
C LYS A 6 -2.33 -0.60 3.34
N LEU A 7 -3.58 -0.92 3.69
CA LEU A 7 -4.65 -1.18 2.71
C LEU A 7 -4.98 0.11 1.98
N ILE A 8 -4.99 0.07 0.64
CA ILE A 8 -5.29 1.24 -0.22
C ILE A 8 -6.57 1.07 -1.04
N ALA A 9 -6.95 -0.16 -1.39
CA ALA A 9 -8.19 -0.44 -2.09
C ALA A 9 -8.69 -1.86 -1.83
N VAL A 10 -9.98 -2.06 -2.01
CA VAL A 10 -10.64 -3.37 -2.07
C VAL A 10 -11.49 -3.46 -3.33
N SER A 11 -11.77 -4.66 -3.84
CA SER A 11 -12.69 -4.85 -4.95
C SER A 11 -14.14 -4.88 -4.49
N GLN A 12 -15.06 -4.83 -5.45
CA GLN A 12 -16.42 -5.30 -5.20
C GLN A 12 -16.40 -6.77 -4.73
N LEU A 13 -17.42 -7.18 -4.00
CA LEU A 13 -17.63 -8.58 -3.67
C LEU A 13 -18.09 -9.35 -4.92
N VAL A 14 -17.40 -10.43 -5.26
CA VAL A 14 -17.75 -11.33 -6.36
C VAL A 14 -18.42 -12.56 -5.77
N THR A 15 -19.67 -12.82 -6.15
CA THR A 15 -20.39 -14.03 -5.75
C THR A 15 -20.38 -15.01 -6.91
N VAL A 16 -19.94 -16.24 -6.64
CA VAL A 16 -19.88 -17.36 -7.58
C VAL A 16 -20.75 -18.47 -7.00
N GLU A 17 -21.83 -18.80 -7.69
CA GLU A 17 -22.74 -19.88 -7.30
C GLU A 17 -22.14 -21.26 -7.62
N ASP A 18 -22.65 -22.30 -6.98
CA ASP A 18 -22.22 -23.67 -7.27
C ASP A 18 -22.61 -24.05 -8.70
N GLY A 19 -21.67 -24.67 -9.43
CA GLY A 19 -21.82 -24.94 -10.87
C GLY A 19 -21.74 -23.70 -11.79
N GLN A 20 -21.55 -22.50 -11.26
CA GLN A 20 -21.38 -21.30 -12.09
C GLN A 20 -19.95 -21.18 -12.61
N GLU A 21 -19.80 -21.17 -13.93
CA GLU A 21 -18.52 -20.89 -14.58
C GLU A 21 -18.31 -19.39 -14.78
N LEU A 22 -18.01 -18.70 -13.67
CA LEU A 22 -17.58 -17.31 -13.73
C LEU A 22 -16.09 -17.28 -14.09
N GLY A 23 -15.80 -17.04 -15.36
CA GLY A 23 -14.42 -16.89 -15.84
C GLY A 23 -13.74 -15.61 -15.31
N ARG A 24 -12.84 -15.03 -16.11
CA ARG A 24 -12.07 -13.84 -15.70
C ARG A 24 -12.96 -12.61 -15.42
N VAL A 25 -13.01 -12.17 -14.17
CA VAL A 25 -13.75 -10.97 -13.73
C VAL A 25 -12.80 -9.79 -13.60
N LYS A 26 -13.16 -8.64 -14.19
CA LYS A 26 -12.47 -7.36 -13.95
C LYS A 26 -12.90 -6.77 -12.61
N LEU A 27 -11.93 -6.38 -11.80
CA LEU A 27 -12.15 -5.89 -10.45
C LEU A 27 -12.08 -4.36 -10.40
N SER A 28 -13.14 -3.76 -9.89
CA SER A 28 -13.25 -2.32 -9.71
C SER A 28 -12.66 -1.92 -8.36
N PRO A 29 -11.66 -1.02 -8.32
CA PRO A 29 -11.11 -0.55 -7.06
C PRO A 29 -12.12 0.35 -6.32
N HIS A 30 -12.51 -0.05 -5.11
CA HIS A 30 -13.06 0.84 -4.10
C HIS A 30 -11.91 1.37 -3.25
N HIS A 31 -11.66 2.68 -3.33
CA HIS A 31 -10.57 3.33 -2.62
C HIS A 31 -10.82 3.31 -1.11
N VAL A 32 -9.81 2.86 -0.36
CA VAL A 32 -9.82 2.85 1.11
C VAL A 32 -8.92 3.95 1.65
N ARG A 33 -7.69 4.08 1.11
CA ARG A 33 -6.74 5.11 1.52
C ARG A 33 -5.84 5.57 0.39
N THR A 34 -5.43 6.83 0.49
CA THR A 34 -4.37 7.41 -0.35
C THR A 34 -3.09 7.56 0.47
N VAL A 35 -1.97 7.07 -0.06
CA VAL A 35 -0.64 7.39 0.45
C VAL A 35 0.06 8.22 -0.62
N THR A 36 0.46 9.43 -0.26
CA THR A 36 1.25 10.32 -1.12
C THR A 36 2.67 10.36 -0.58
N SER A 37 3.64 10.05 -1.43
CA SER A 37 5.04 10.20 -1.08
C SER A 37 5.36 11.68 -0.87
N ARG A 38 6.05 12.02 0.21
CA ARG A 38 6.41 13.40 0.57
C ARG A 38 7.65 13.46 1.43
N ILE A 39 8.38 14.56 1.32
CA ILE A 39 9.50 14.92 2.18
C ILE A 39 9.27 16.34 2.69
N GLU A 40 9.33 16.52 4.00
CA GLU A 40 9.15 17.80 4.69
C GLU A 40 10.40 18.08 5.53
N ALA A 41 10.89 19.32 5.55
CA ALA A 41 12.07 19.71 6.31
C ALA A 41 11.95 21.13 6.88
N SER A 42 12.52 21.37 8.07
CA SER A 42 12.34 22.60 8.85
C SER A 42 13.13 23.82 8.34
N GLY A 43 14.11 23.62 7.46
CA GLY A 43 15.09 24.65 7.07
C GLY A 43 15.25 24.86 5.56
N GLY A 44 14.33 24.35 4.72
CA GLY A 44 14.38 24.50 3.26
C GLY A 44 14.29 23.17 2.51
N SER A 45 14.71 23.18 1.24
CA SER A 45 14.67 21.99 0.38
C SER A 45 15.84 21.05 0.70
N VAL A 46 15.54 19.77 0.90
CA VAL A 46 16.55 18.71 1.06
C VAL A 46 16.69 17.93 -0.25
N PRO A 47 17.91 17.49 -0.63
CA PRO A 47 18.09 16.68 -1.83
C PRO A 47 17.35 15.34 -1.69
N MET A 48 16.22 15.21 -2.36
CA MET A 48 15.36 14.02 -2.35
C MET A 48 16.15 12.73 -2.57
N GLU A 49 17.05 12.72 -3.57
CA GLU A 49 17.83 11.55 -3.93
C GLU A 49 18.74 11.08 -2.78
N ARG A 50 19.31 12.01 -2.01
CA ARG A 50 20.13 11.67 -0.84
C ARG A 50 19.29 11.09 0.29
N VAL A 51 18.10 11.64 0.53
CA VAL A 51 17.18 11.15 1.56
C VAL A 51 16.70 9.73 1.21
N LEU A 52 16.29 9.50 -0.04
CA LEU A 52 15.83 8.19 -0.50
C LEU A 52 16.95 7.16 -0.55
N ALA A 53 18.13 7.50 -1.08
CA ALA A 53 19.28 6.60 -1.10
C ALA A 53 19.74 6.21 0.33
N SER A 54 19.72 7.16 1.26
CA SER A 54 20.02 6.88 2.67
C SER A 54 18.97 5.95 3.29
N LEU A 55 17.69 6.14 2.96
CA LEU A 55 16.62 5.25 3.39
C LEU A 55 16.81 3.82 2.82
N GLU A 56 17.10 3.70 1.54
CA GLU A 56 17.32 2.41 0.84
C GLU A 56 18.47 1.64 1.48
N LYS A 57 19.60 2.33 1.70
CA LYS A 57 20.76 1.75 2.39
C LYS A 57 20.40 1.25 3.79
N ARG A 58 19.61 2.00 4.55
CA ARG A 58 19.18 1.60 5.92
C ARG A 58 18.22 0.41 5.92
N LEU A 59 17.43 0.24 4.87
CA LEU A 59 16.49 -0.87 4.73
C LEU A 59 17.08 -2.07 3.99
N GLY A 60 18.34 -1.99 3.55
CA GLY A 60 19.02 -3.06 2.83
C GLY A 60 18.47 -3.30 1.43
N TYR A 61 18.03 -2.24 0.73
CA TYR A 61 17.58 -2.33 -0.66
C TYR A 61 18.66 -1.91 -1.65
N ASP A 62 18.79 -2.65 -2.74
CA ASP A 62 19.85 -2.47 -3.75
C ASP A 62 19.51 -1.47 -4.87
N SER A 63 18.27 -0.94 -4.94
CA SER A 63 17.82 -0.04 -6.02
C SER A 63 16.55 0.74 -5.66
N PRO A 64 16.16 1.79 -6.44
CA PRO A 64 15.05 2.64 -6.06
C PRO A 64 13.69 1.98 -6.20
N THR A 65 13.22 1.43 -5.08
CA THR A 65 11.87 0.87 -4.92
C THR A 65 10.86 1.92 -4.47
N PHE A 66 11.33 2.97 -3.79
CA PHE A 66 10.49 4.02 -3.22
C PHE A 66 9.90 4.96 -4.25
N ARG A 67 8.66 5.35 -4.04
CA ARG A 67 8.00 6.34 -4.88
C ARG A 67 8.54 7.74 -4.57
N ARG A 68 8.81 8.49 -5.63
CA ARG A 68 9.22 9.89 -5.56
C ARG A 68 8.12 10.75 -4.93
N PRO A 69 8.46 11.86 -4.25
CA PRO A 69 7.49 12.82 -3.72
C PRO A 69 6.45 13.24 -4.76
N GLY A 70 5.21 13.46 -4.31
CA GLY A 70 4.06 13.76 -5.15
C GLY A 70 3.39 12.55 -5.80
N LYS A 71 4.02 11.37 -5.80
CA LYS A 71 3.37 10.14 -6.30
C LYS A 71 2.40 9.59 -5.25
N SER A 72 1.13 9.45 -5.65
CA SER A 72 0.04 8.94 -4.83
C SER A 72 -0.38 7.52 -5.23
N THR A 73 -0.87 6.75 -4.27
CA THR A 73 -1.46 5.44 -4.54
C THR A 73 -2.77 5.53 -5.33
N SER A 74 -3.51 6.63 -5.21
CA SER A 74 -4.77 6.82 -5.95
C SER A 74 -4.54 6.96 -7.45
N ALA A 75 -3.58 7.78 -7.88
CA ALA A 75 -3.24 7.88 -9.30
C ALA A 75 -2.73 6.54 -9.89
N ARG A 76 -2.08 5.71 -9.06
CA ARG A 76 -1.72 4.34 -9.45
C ARG A 76 -2.96 3.47 -9.62
N LEU A 77 -3.89 3.49 -8.66
CA LEU A 77 -5.12 2.68 -8.71
C LEU A 77 -6.00 3.06 -9.90
N GLU A 78 -6.10 4.35 -10.23
CA GLU A 78 -6.84 4.84 -11.41
C GLU A 78 -6.25 4.29 -12.71
N LYS A 79 -4.91 4.21 -12.79
CA LYS A 79 -4.21 3.71 -13.98
C LYS A 79 -4.22 2.19 -14.10
N ASP A 80 -3.88 1.51 -13.01
CA ASP A 80 -3.57 0.07 -13.02
C ASP A 80 -4.79 -0.79 -12.61
N GLY A 81 -5.75 -0.22 -11.88
CA GLY A 81 -6.88 -0.95 -11.30
C GLY A 81 -6.46 -2.02 -10.28
N LEU A 82 -7.35 -2.99 -10.05
CA LEU A 82 -7.06 -4.22 -9.30
C LEU A 82 -6.80 -5.43 -10.23
N GLY A 83 -6.78 -5.21 -11.54
CA GLY A 83 -6.65 -6.26 -12.55
C GLY A 83 -7.91 -7.13 -12.68
N SER A 84 -7.68 -8.39 -13.05
CA SER A 84 -8.74 -9.39 -13.19
C SER A 84 -8.33 -10.70 -12.53
N ILE A 85 -9.29 -11.41 -11.96
CA ILE A 85 -9.09 -12.75 -11.37
C ILE A 85 -10.03 -13.74 -12.04
N ASP A 86 -9.55 -14.96 -12.22
CA ASP A 86 -10.35 -16.10 -12.66
C ASP A 86 -10.94 -16.83 -11.45
N PHE A 87 -12.25 -17.02 -11.46
CA PHE A 87 -12.97 -17.71 -10.39
C PHE A 87 -13.57 -19.05 -10.85
N LEU A 88 -13.17 -19.54 -12.03
CA LEU A 88 -13.65 -20.79 -12.58
C LEU A 88 -13.47 -21.95 -11.60
N GLY A 89 -14.57 -22.67 -11.31
CA GLY A 89 -14.56 -23.82 -10.41
C GLY A 89 -14.44 -23.48 -8.92
N HIS A 90 -14.55 -22.21 -8.54
CA HIS A 90 -14.42 -21.76 -7.15
C HIS A 90 -15.71 -21.09 -6.65
N PRO A 91 -16.68 -21.86 -6.13
CA PRO A 91 -17.89 -21.29 -5.57
C PRO A 91 -17.60 -20.52 -4.26
N GLY A 92 -18.34 -19.44 -4.04
CA GLY A 92 -18.27 -18.63 -2.84
C GLY A 92 -18.33 -17.12 -3.09
N ARG A 93 -17.97 -16.36 -2.05
CA ARG A 93 -17.98 -14.90 -2.05
C ARG A 93 -16.56 -14.40 -1.88
N PHE A 94 -16.02 -13.70 -2.87
CA PHE A 94 -14.62 -13.33 -2.94
C PHE A 94 -14.42 -11.82 -3.02
N LEU A 95 -13.32 -11.34 -2.45
CA LEU A 95 -12.84 -9.98 -2.64
C LEU A 95 -11.34 -9.97 -2.92
N VAL A 96 -10.86 -8.89 -3.50
CA VAL A 96 -9.43 -8.62 -3.67
C VAL A 96 -9.06 -7.36 -2.93
N ALA A 97 -7.96 -7.40 -2.20
CA ALA A 97 -7.39 -6.25 -1.53
C ALA A 97 -6.05 -5.87 -2.16
N ALA A 98 -5.80 -4.57 -2.26
CA ALA A 98 -4.51 -4.00 -2.62
C ALA A 98 -3.94 -3.22 -1.43
N GLY A 99 -2.73 -3.59 -1.04
CA GLY A 99 -1.91 -2.89 -0.06
C GLY A 99 -0.59 -2.43 -0.65
N VAL A 100 0.02 -1.42 -0.02
CA VAL A 100 1.40 -0.98 -0.31
C VAL A 100 2.22 -0.99 0.96
N ARG A 101 3.53 -1.25 0.82
CA ARG A 101 4.48 -1.08 1.93
C ARG A 101 4.75 0.41 2.08
N VAL A 102 4.37 0.97 3.22
CA VAL A 102 4.58 2.37 3.57
C VAL A 102 5.75 2.46 4.54
N VAL A 103 6.60 3.45 4.32
CA VAL A 103 7.70 3.81 5.20
C VAL A 103 7.50 5.24 5.65
N GLU A 104 7.48 5.44 6.96
CA GLU A 104 7.48 6.75 7.59
C GLU A 104 8.74 6.88 8.43
N ALA A 105 9.52 7.92 8.18
CA ALA A 105 10.80 8.13 8.84
C ALA A 105 10.99 9.60 9.18
N SER A 106 11.64 9.85 10.30
CA SER A 106 12.22 11.16 10.62
C SER A 106 13.72 11.09 10.32
N PHE A 107 14.28 12.20 9.86
CA PHE A 107 15.71 12.33 9.62
C PHE A 107 16.24 13.65 10.19
N ALA A 108 17.55 13.66 10.42
CA ALA A 108 18.33 14.86 10.66
C ALA A 108 19.48 14.87 9.64
N LEU A 109 19.77 16.05 9.09
CA LEU A 109 20.90 16.28 8.20
C LEU A 109 21.86 17.24 8.91
N ASP A 110 23.05 16.73 9.22
CA ASP A 110 24.14 17.53 9.75
C ASP A 110 24.91 18.15 8.59
N CYS A 111 24.91 19.47 8.49
CA CYS A 111 25.74 20.20 7.53
C CYS A 111 27.16 20.29 8.11
N SER A 112 28.07 19.43 7.66
CA SER A 112 29.48 19.54 8.02
C SER A 112 30.05 20.85 7.48
N GLY A 113 30.27 21.85 8.35
CA GLY A 113 31.04 23.05 8.02
C GLY A 113 30.33 24.40 8.15
N SER A 114 29.05 24.48 8.53
CA SER A 114 28.45 25.73 9.01
C SER A 114 27.86 25.53 10.40
N ALA A 115 27.96 26.55 11.25
CA ALA A 115 27.42 26.54 12.62
C ALA A 115 25.87 26.58 12.65
N ASP A 116 25.21 26.21 11.54
CA ASP A 116 23.78 26.30 11.37
C ASP A 116 23.10 25.04 11.90
N THR A 117 22.03 25.27 12.66
CA THR A 117 21.14 24.28 13.27
C THR A 117 20.87 23.07 12.36
N PRO A 118 20.94 21.82 12.87
CA PRO A 118 20.64 20.63 12.07
C PRO A 118 19.26 20.71 11.40
N ILE A 119 19.19 20.31 10.13
CA ILE A 119 17.91 20.28 9.39
C ILE A 119 17.18 19.01 9.79
N HIS A 120 16.02 19.17 10.43
CA HIS A 120 15.14 18.07 10.78
C HIS A 120 14.05 17.93 9.73
N GLY A 121 13.64 16.69 9.47
CA GLY A 121 12.58 16.44 8.52
C GLY A 121 11.88 15.11 8.71
N SER A 122 10.83 14.93 7.92
CA SER A 122 10.06 13.71 7.83
C SER A 122 9.94 13.26 6.38
N LEU A 123 9.85 11.96 6.19
CA LEU A 123 9.65 11.29 4.92
C LEU A 123 8.47 10.34 5.09
N THR A 124 7.52 10.41 4.17
CA THR A 124 6.57 9.34 3.92
C THR A 124 6.81 8.86 2.50
N SER A 125 7.06 7.56 2.32
CA SER A 125 7.10 6.97 0.98
C SER A 125 6.43 5.59 1.01
N TRP A 126 6.23 5.04 -0.17
CA TRP A 126 5.66 3.72 -0.35
C TRP A 126 6.31 3.01 -1.53
N TYR A 127 6.26 1.69 -1.50
CA TYR A 127 6.81 0.84 -2.55
C TYR A 127 6.05 -0.49 -2.66
N GLY A 128 6.32 -1.18 -3.75
CA GLY A 128 5.73 -2.48 -4.06
C GLY A 128 4.22 -2.43 -4.21
N SER A 129 3.64 -3.63 -4.30
CA SER A 129 2.21 -3.87 -4.32
C SER A 129 1.98 -5.24 -3.70
N SER A 130 1.10 -5.33 -2.71
CA SER A 130 0.64 -6.59 -2.16
C SER A 130 -0.83 -6.74 -2.55
N GLY A 131 -1.10 -7.68 -3.46
CA GLY A 131 -2.46 -8.08 -3.82
C GLY A 131 -2.85 -9.34 -3.07
N ALA A 132 -4.11 -9.45 -2.66
CA ALA A 132 -4.62 -10.63 -1.98
C ALA A 132 -6.05 -10.93 -2.41
N SER A 133 -6.30 -12.15 -2.88
CA SER A 133 -7.65 -12.69 -3.04
C SER A 133 -8.07 -13.36 -1.74
N MET A 134 -9.28 -13.05 -1.25
CA MET A 134 -9.83 -13.59 -0.01
C MET A 134 -11.25 -14.08 -0.26
N LYS A 135 -11.61 -15.19 0.40
CA LYS A 135 -12.97 -15.74 0.41
C LYS A 135 -13.64 -15.36 1.73
N CYS A 136 -14.80 -14.71 1.67
CA CYS A 136 -15.61 -14.43 2.86
C CYS A 136 -16.04 -15.74 3.53
N GLY A 137 -16.08 -15.73 4.87
CA GLY A 137 -16.24 -16.93 5.70
C GLY A 137 -14.92 -17.55 6.15
N ILE A 138 -13.78 -17.15 5.55
CA ILE A 138 -12.44 -17.56 6.00
C ILE A 138 -11.72 -16.32 6.53
N VAL A 139 -11.68 -16.19 7.85
CA VAL A 139 -11.01 -15.06 8.52
C VAL A 139 -9.49 -15.15 8.31
N PRO A 140 -8.83 -14.09 7.82
CA PRO A 140 -7.38 -14.05 7.71
C PRO A 140 -6.70 -14.12 9.10
N GLU A 141 -5.78 -15.07 9.29
CA GLU A 141 -5.08 -15.28 10.56
C GLU A 141 -3.95 -14.27 10.80
N LYS A 142 -3.37 -13.68 9.75
CA LYS A 142 -2.19 -12.80 9.84
C LYS A 142 -2.30 -11.58 8.95
N GLY A 143 -1.74 -10.48 9.47
CA GLY A 143 -1.58 -9.21 8.78
C GLY A 143 -2.79 -8.29 8.94
N LYS A 144 -2.59 -7.19 9.69
CA LYS A 144 -3.64 -6.23 10.04
C LYS A 144 -4.43 -5.71 8.83
N TRP A 145 -3.75 -5.49 7.70
CA TRP A 145 -4.39 -4.97 6.48
C TRP A 145 -5.29 -6.00 5.77
N PHE A 146 -5.04 -7.30 5.91
CA PHE A 146 -5.93 -8.35 5.40
C PHE A 146 -7.22 -8.41 6.22
N ARG A 147 -7.08 -8.40 7.55
CA ARG A 147 -8.23 -8.39 8.46
C ARG A 147 -9.11 -7.16 8.23
N GLU A 148 -8.48 -6.00 8.10
CA GLU A 148 -9.18 -4.76 7.77
C GLU A 148 -9.95 -4.86 6.44
N ALA A 149 -9.33 -5.37 5.38
CA ALA A 149 -10.00 -5.56 4.09
C ALA A 149 -11.17 -6.54 4.18
N TYR A 150 -10.99 -7.64 4.92
CA TYR A 150 -12.04 -8.60 5.20
C TYR A 150 -13.22 -7.94 5.91
N ASP A 151 -12.96 -7.17 6.98
CA ASP A 151 -13.99 -6.51 7.79
C ASP A 151 -14.75 -5.43 7.01
N LEU A 152 -14.11 -4.78 6.04
CA LEU A 152 -14.73 -3.77 5.19
C LEU A 152 -15.73 -4.37 4.18
N VAL A 153 -15.51 -5.60 3.71
CA VAL A 153 -16.23 -6.14 2.54
C VAL A 153 -17.07 -7.38 2.87
N CYS A 154 -16.62 -8.23 3.80
CA CYS A 154 -17.35 -9.43 4.19
C CYS A 154 -18.37 -9.08 5.30
N PRO A 155 -19.69 -9.11 5.02
CA PRO A 155 -20.69 -8.90 6.05
C PRO A 155 -20.68 -10.08 7.04
N GLY A 156 -20.66 -9.77 8.33
CA GLY A 156 -20.91 -10.73 9.41
C GLY A 156 -19.80 -11.77 9.64
N ALA A 157 -18.79 -11.42 10.43
CA ALA A 157 -18.15 -12.38 11.36
C ALA A 157 -18.61 -12.14 12.82
N HIS A 158 -19.54 -11.20 13.01
CA HIS A 158 -20.21 -10.87 14.26
C HIS A 158 -21.72 -10.93 14.00
N SER A 159 -22.25 -12.14 14.07
CA SER A 159 -23.68 -12.43 14.21
C SER A 159 -23.79 -13.58 15.20
#